data_AF-A0A0E3NN90-F1
#
_entry.id   AF-A0A0E3NN90-F1
#
_cell.length_a   1.000
_cell.length_b   1.000
_cell.length_c   1.000
_cell.angle_alpha   90.00
_cell.angle_beta   90.00
_cell.angle_gamma   90.00
#
_symmetry.space_group_name_H-M   'P 1'
#
loop_
_entity.id
_entity.type
_entity.pdbx_description
1 polymer ?
#
loop_
_entity_poly.entity_id
_entity_poly.type
_entity_poly.pdbx_seq_one_letter_code
_entity_poly.pdbx_strand_id
1 'polypeptide(L)'
;MTCCKECGHTLEDVEVEAYERRQIFDIPPVNLIVTEHRSQIKTCTHCGKSNKASFPESVKYPVQYGPNILASAIYCKNYQFIPYKRILEFFDDVMGIKICSATIIRAEKECFRNLEEFENVSQERLITFL
;
A
#
# COMPACT_ATOMS: atom_id res chain seq x y z
N MET A 1 10.17 -23.96 -34.31
CA MET A 1 10.28 -23.68 -35.76
C MET A 1 10.49 -25.02 -36.43
N THR A 2 9.63 -25.43 -37.36
CA THR A 2 9.65 -26.79 -37.91
C THR A 2 10.40 -26.91 -39.24
N CYS A 3 10.68 -25.79 -39.93
CA CYS A 3 11.48 -25.77 -41.16
C CYS A 3 12.48 -24.60 -41.17
N CYS A 4 13.60 -24.80 -41.87
CA CYS A 4 14.60 -23.77 -42.14
C CYS A 4 14.00 -22.70 -43.06
N LYS A 5 14.15 -21.43 -42.68
CA LYS A 5 13.61 -20.30 -43.45
C LYS A 5 14.28 -20.09 -44.82
N GLU A 6 15.53 -20.54 -44.98
CA GLU A 6 16.30 -20.34 -46.21
C GLU A 6 16.12 -21.48 -47.22
N CYS A 7 16.16 -22.74 -46.77
CA CYS A 7 16.14 -23.90 -47.65
C CYS A 7 14.89 -24.78 -47.53
N GLY A 8 14.00 -24.51 -46.56
CA GLY A 8 12.77 -25.27 -46.35
C GLY A 8 12.94 -26.66 -45.74
N HIS A 9 14.18 -27.11 -45.46
CA HIS A 9 14.43 -28.41 -44.83
C HIS A 9 13.82 -28.49 -43.43
N THR A 10 13.37 -29.67 -43.02
CA THR A 10 12.77 -29.88 -41.69
C THR A 10 13.79 -29.68 -40.57
N LEU A 11 13.32 -29.14 -39.45
CA LEU A 11 14.06 -28.96 -38.19
C LEU A 11 13.40 -29.72 -37.03
N GLU A 12 12.45 -30.62 -37.32
CA GLU A 12 11.70 -31.36 -36.29
C GLU A 12 12.60 -32.23 -35.40
N ASP A 13 13.66 -32.81 -35.97
CA ASP A 13 14.64 -33.65 -35.26
C ASP A 13 15.89 -32.88 -34.80
N VAL A 14 15.88 -31.54 -34.89
CA VAL A 14 17.01 -30.69 -34.50
C VAL A 14 16.82 -30.20 -33.08
N GLU A 15 17.77 -30.54 -32.20
CA GLU A 15 17.79 -30.10 -30.80
C GLU A 15 17.88 -28.57 -30.68
N VAL A 16 17.16 -28.01 -29.70
CA VAL A 16 17.20 -26.56 -29.43
C VAL A 16 18.56 -26.18 -28.83
N GLU A 17 19.32 -25.36 -29.54
CA GLU A 17 20.67 -24.93 -29.12
C GLU A 17 20.65 -23.82 -28.06
N ALA A 18 19.74 -22.85 -28.19
CA ALA A 18 19.64 -21.70 -27.29
C ALA A 18 18.26 -21.03 -27.34
N TYR A 19 17.96 -20.24 -26.31
CA TYR A 19 16.77 -19.40 -26.23
C TYR A 19 17.14 -17.92 -26.20
N GLU A 20 16.43 -17.12 -26.99
CA GLU A 20 16.47 -15.66 -26.87
C GLU A 20 15.39 -15.19 -25.88
N ARG A 21 15.73 -14.32 -24.94
CA ARG A 21 14.81 -13.81 -23.91
C ARG A 21 14.45 -12.35 -24.17
N ARG A 22 13.15 -12.04 -24.10
CA ARG A 22 12.59 -10.67 -24.07
C ARG A 22 11.53 -10.61 -22.98
N GLN A 23 11.49 -9.52 -22.21
CA GLN A 23 10.56 -9.35 -21.09
C GLN A 23 9.81 -8.03 -21.22
N ILE A 24 8.53 -8.04 -20.87
CA ILE A 24 7.72 -6.84 -20.68
C ILE A 24 7.46 -6.74 -19.18
N PHE A 25 7.82 -5.60 -18.59
CA PHE A 25 7.48 -5.27 -17.21
C PHE A 25 6.27 -4.35 -17.26
N ASP A 26 5.20 -4.75 -16.60
CA ASP A 26 3.96 -3.98 -16.51
C ASP A 26 3.46 -3.98 -15.07
N ILE A 27 2.62 -3.01 -14.74
CA ILE A 27 1.99 -2.87 -13.43
C ILE A 27 0.61 -3.51 -13.51
N PRO A 28 0.23 -4.42 -12.58
CA PRO A 28 -1.12 -4.94 -12.56
C PRO A 28 -2.13 -3.81 -12.34
N PRO A 29 -3.40 -3.98 -12.74
CA PRO A 29 -4.44 -3.02 -12.39
C PRO A 29 -4.44 -2.72 -10.89
N VAL A 30 -4.53 -1.44 -10.54
CA VAL A 30 -4.55 -1.00 -9.14
C VAL A 30 -5.88 -1.42 -8.51
N ASN A 31 -5.85 -2.47 -7.68
CA ASN A 31 -7.03 -3.03 -7.02
C ASN A 31 -7.03 -2.71 -5.52
N LEU A 32 -8.01 -1.94 -5.05
CA LEU A 32 -8.20 -1.66 -3.63
C LEU A 32 -8.92 -2.80 -2.93
N ILE A 33 -8.40 -3.20 -1.77
CA ILE A 33 -9.07 -4.12 -0.85
C ILE A 33 -9.79 -3.29 0.21
N VAL A 34 -11.12 -3.38 0.23
CA VAL A 34 -11.97 -2.69 1.21
C VAL A 34 -12.60 -3.73 2.13
N THR A 35 -12.24 -3.68 3.42
CA THR A 35 -12.85 -4.51 4.46
C THR A 35 -13.89 -3.71 5.21
N GLU A 36 -15.17 -4.06 5.05
CA GLU A 36 -16.26 -3.44 5.80
C GLU A 36 -16.46 -4.14 7.15
N HIS A 37 -16.37 -3.39 8.23
CA HIS A 37 -16.75 -3.86 9.56
C HIS A 37 -18.17 -3.38 9.89
N ARG A 38 -19.02 -4.29 10.36
CA ARG A 38 -20.40 -3.97 10.79
C ARG A 38 -20.55 -4.23 12.28
N SER A 39 -21.18 -3.29 12.97
CA SER A 39 -21.56 -3.42 14.37
C SER A 39 -23.08 -3.40 14.51
N GLN A 40 -23.60 -4.22 15.42
CA GLN A 40 -25.03 -4.28 15.71
C GLN A 40 -25.48 -3.07 16.53
N ILE A 41 -26.67 -2.55 16.20
CA ILE A 41 -27.36 -1.55 17.00
C ILE A 41 -28.71 -2.15 17.43
N LYS A 42 -28.99 -2.16 18.73
CA LYS A 42 -30.23 -2.67 19.31
C LYS A 42 -30.86 -1.65 20.24
N THR A 43 -32.15 -1.39 20.06
CA THR A 43 -32.92 -0.54 20.97
C THR A 43 -33.57 -1.42 22.04
N CYS A 44 -33.36 -1.09 23.31
CA CYS A 44 -33.99 -1.81 24.41
C CYS A 44 -35.51 -1.58 24.39
N THR A 45 -36.31 -2.64 24.36
CA THR A 45 -37.78 -2.56 24.34
C THR A 45 -38.38 -2.07 25.66
N HIS A 46 -37.64 -2.17 26.77
CA HIS A 46 -38.11 -1.75 28.09
C HIS A 46 -37.85 -0.26 28.39
N CYS A 47 -36.65 0.25 28.06
CA CYS A 47 -36.26 1.63 28.39
C CYS A 47 -36.03 2.53 27.17
N GLY A 48 -36.16 2.02 25.95
CA GLY A 48 -35.98 2.77 24.70
C GLY A 48 -34.53 3.14 24.37
N LYS A 49 -33.54 2.79 25.21
CA LYS A 49 -32.13 3.17 24.99
C LYS A 49 -31.50 2.37 23.84
N SER A 50 -30.78 3.07 22.97
CA SER A 50 -29.98 2.47 21.88
C SER A 50 -28.64 1.95 22.42
N ASN A 51 -28.32 0.70 22.09
CA ASN A 51 -27.07 0.04 22.45
C ASN A 51 -26.33 -0.33 21.16
N LYS A 52 -25.06 0.05 21.07
CA LYS A 52 -24.19 -0.25 19.92
C LYS A 52 -23.10 -1.22 20.37
N ALA A 53 -22.87 -2.28 19.62
CA ALA A 53 -21.72 -3.14 19.87
C ALA A 53 -20.42 -2.37 19.54
N SER A 54 -19.33 -2.72 20.20
CA SER A 54 -18.01 -2.13 19.94
C SER A 54 -17.41 -2.68 18.66
N PHE A 55 -16.68 -1.84 17.95
CA PHE A 55 -15.74 -2.28 16.90
C PHE A 55 -14.44 -2.81 17.53
N PRO A 56 -13.63 -3.60 16.80
CA PRO A 56 -12.25 -3.88 17.20
C PRO A 56 -11.45 -2.60 17.40
N GLU A 57 -10.45 -2.61 18.28
CA GLU A 57 -9.63 -1.43 18.59
C GLU A 57 -8.94 -0.81 17.36
N SER A 58 -8.61 -1.64 16.36
CA SER A 58 -8.01 -1.21 15.11
C SER A 58 -8.96 -0.44 14.19
N VAL A 59 -10.28 -0.51 14.41
CA VAL A 59 -11.31 0.13 13.58
C VAL A 59 -11.87 1.33 14.34
N LYS A 60 -11.20 2.47 14.21
CA LYS A 60 -11.45 3.69 14.99
C LYS A 60 -12.37 4.69 14.29
N TYR A 61 -12.35 4.71 12.96
CA TYR A 61 -13.06 5.71 12.16
C TYR A 61 -14.01 5.05 11.14
N PRO A 62 -15.10 5.73 10.73
CA PRO A 62 -15.99 5.22 9.69
C PRO A 62 -15.28 4.89 8.37
N VAL A 63 -14.26 5.69 8.04
CA VAL A 63 -13.33 5.44 6.93
C VAL A 63 -11.92 5.66 7.45
N GLN A 64 -11.05 4.68 7.24
CA GLN A 64 -9.63 4.76 7.54
C GLN A 64 -8.82 4.01 6.49
N TYR A 65 -7.62 4.51 6.22
CA TYR A 65 -6.73 3.93 5.22
C TYR A 65 -5.77 2.94 5.86
N GLY A 66 -5.55 1.82 5.19
CA GLY A 66 -4.65 0.76 5.66
C GLY A 66 -3.16 1.18 5.60
N PRO A 67 -2.28 0.39 6.24
CA PRO A 67 -0.87 0.73 6.39
C PRO A 67 -0.14 0.92 5.04
N ASN A 68 -0.47 0.12 4.02
CA ASN A 68 0.17 0.24 2.70
C ASN A 68 -0.15 1.57 2.01
N ILE A 69 -1.40 2.03 2.06
CA ILE A 69 -1.81 3.31 1.50
C ILE A 69 -1.12 4.47 2.23
N LEU A 70 -1.08 4.40 3.56
CA LEU A 70 -0.42 5.43 4.38
C LEU A 70 1.09 5.47 4.13
N ALA A 71 1.75 4.31 4.06
CA ALA A 71 3.17 4.20 3.77
C ALA A 71 3.51 4.77 2.38
N SER A 72 2.71 4.46 1.35
CA SER A 72 2.88 5.04 0.02
C SER A 72 2.73 6.56 0.04
N ALA A 73 1.74 7.10 0.77
CA ALA A 73 1.55 8.55 0.87
C ALA A 73 2.71 9.25 1.60
N ILE A 74 3.22 8.65 2.68
CA ILE A 74 4.39 9.15 3.41
C ILE A 74 5.65 9.07 2.53
N TYR A 75 5.84 7.99 1.78
CA TYR A 75 6.96 7.87 0.83
C TYR A 75 6.92 8.99 -0.22
N CYS A 76 5.76 9.23 -0.83
CA CYS A 76 5.56 10.36 -1.75
C CYS A 76 5.90 11.70 -1.08
N LYS A 77 5.52 11.89 0.18
CA LYS A 77 5.71 13.16 0.90
C LYS A 77 7.16 13.39 1.36
N ASN A 78 7.81 12.36 1.91
CA ASN A 78 9.06 12.50 2.67
C ASN A 78 10.29 12.10 1.86
N TYR A 79 10.13 11.19 0.90
CA TYR A 79 11.24 10.76 0.06
C TYR A 79 11.16 11.39 -1.34
N GLN A 80 9.97 11.44 -1.94
CA GLN A 80 9.78 12.06 -3.25
C GLN A 80 9.50 13.57 -3.18
N PHE A 81 9.36 14.13 -1.97
CA PHE A 81 9.11 15.55 -1.71
C PHE A 81 7.89 16.14 -2.45
N ILE A 82 6.89 15.32 -2.73
CA ILE A 82 5.71 15.73 -3.49
C ILE A 82 4.82 16.62 -2.58
N PRO A 83 4.37 17.79 -3.05
CA PRO A 83 3.43 18.62 -2.31
C PRO A 83 2.10 17.90 -2.04
N TYR A 84 1.48 18.15 -0.88
CA TYR A 84 0.25 17.47 -0.49
C TYR A 84 -0.80 17.43 -1.60
N LYS A 85 -1.15 18.57 -2.20
CA LYS A 85 -2.16 18.64 -3.27
C LYS A 85 -1.89 17.64 -4.41
N ARG A 86 -0.62 17.49 -4.81
CA ARG A 86 -0.21 16.55 -5.87
C ARG A 86 -0.29 15.09 -5.42
N ILE A 87 -0.06 14.81 -4.14
CA ILE A 87 -0.30 13.47 -3.56
C ILE A 87 -1.80 13.15 -3.61
N LEU A 88 -2.66 14.10 -3.21
CA LEU A 88 -4.10 13.90 -3.22
C LEU A 88 -4.61 13.58 -4.64
N GLU A 89 -4.17 14.36 -5.64
CA GLU A 89 -4.45 14.12 -7.06
C GLU A 89 -3.95 12.73 -7.50
N PHE A 90 -2.70 12.38 -7.20
CA PHE A 90 -2.14 11.07 -7.56
C PHE A 90 -2.94 9.89 -6.99
N PHE A 91 -3.36 9.96 -5.74
CA PHE A 91 -4.14 8.90 -5.10
C PHE A 91 -5.57 8.79 -5.66
N ASP A 92 -6.18 9.89 -6.09
CA ASP A 92 -7.47 9.88 -6.78
C ASP A 92 -7.30 9.30 -8.20
N ASP A 93 -6.33 9.79 -8.96
CA ASP A 93 -6.12 9.43 -10.37
C ASP A 93 -5.64 7.98 -10.56
N VAL A 94 -4.71 7.52 -9.72
CA VAL A 94 -4.05 6.20 -9.88
C VAL A 94 -4.70 5.12 -9.02
N MET A 95 -5.17 5.48 -7.83
CA MET A 95 -5.76 4.51 -6.88
C MET A 95 -7.27 4.64 -6.73
N GLY A 96 -7.90 5.69 -7.25
CA GLY A 96 -9.35 5.91 -7.10
C GLY A 96 -9.78 6.26 -5.66
N ILE A 97 -8.88 6.78 -4.82
CA ILE A 97 -9.20 7.14 -3.43
C ILE A 97 -8.94 8.60 -3.09
N LYS A 98 -9.87 9.17 -2.32
CA LYS A 98 -9.83 10.56 -1.85
C LYS A 98 -9.25 10.66 -0.45
N ILE A 99 -7.93 10.61 -0.36
CA ILE A 99 -7.21 10.92 0.87
C ILE A 99 -7.17 12.44 1.10
N CYS A 100 -7.07 12.87 2.37
CA CYS A 100 -6.89 14.28 2.73
C CYS A 100 -5.53 14.51 3.41
N SER A 101 -4.99 15.73 3.30
CA SER A 101 -3.68 16.07 3.89
C SER A 101 -3.62 15.79 5.38
N ALA A 102 -4.71 16.00 6.12
CA ALA A 102 -4.78 15.71 7.56
C ALA A 102 -4.54 14.22 7.88
N THR A 103 -4.98 13.31 7.01
CA THR A 103 -4.71 11.88 7.16
C THR A 103 -3.21 11.59 7.00
N ILE A 104 -2.58 12.19 5.99
CA ILE A 104 -1.14 12.02 5.73
C ILE A 104 -0.31 12.59 6.89
N ILE A 105 -0.62 13.80 7.35
CA ILE A 105 0.04 14.45 8.49
C ILE A 105 -0.10 13.60 9.77
N ARG A 106 -1.29 13.02 10.02
CA ARG A 106 -1.49 12.14 11.17
C ARG A 106 -0.63 10.89 11.07
N ALA A 107 -0.59 10.27 9.90
CA ALA A 107 0.22 9.07 9.66
C ALA A 107 1.72 9.36 9.77
N GLU A 108 2.19 10.49 9.25
CA GLU A 108 3.57 10.95 9.39
C GLU A 108 3.96 11.12 10.87
N LYS A 109 3.10 11.76 11.67
CA LYS A 109 3.32 11.90 13.11
C LYS A 109 3.35 10.56 13.84
N GLU A 110 2.56 9.60 13.40
CA GLU A 110 2.55 8.23 13.95
C GLU A 110 3.85 7.49 13.60
N CYS A 111 4.27 7.53 12.34
CA CYS A 111 5.56 7.00 11.94
C CYS A 111 6.73 7.65 12.70
N PHE A 112 6.72 8.98 12.85
CA PHE A 112 7.74 9.69 13.62
C PHE A 112 7.81 9.20 15.08
N ARG A 113 6.66 9.07 15.76
CA ARG A 113 6.64 8.52 17.13
C ARG A 113 7.17 7.10 17.21
N ASN A 114 6.87 6.27 16.21
CA ASN A 114 7.34 4.88 16.17
C ASN A 114 8.86 4.76 15.91
N LEU A 115 9.54 5.84 15.50
CA LEU A 115 11.00 5.87 15.35
C LEU A 115 11.73 6.13 16.67
N GLU A 116 11.05 6.56 17.72
CA GLU A 116 11.66 7.00 18.99
C GLU A 116 12.64 5.96 19.56
N GLU A 117 12.24 4.68 19.63
CA GLU A 117 13.12 3.61 20.12
C GLU A 117 14.37 3.44 19.25
N PHE A 118 14.22 3.51 17.93
CA PHE A 118 15.35 3.41 17.01
C PHE A 118 16.29 4.62 17.12
N GLU A 119 15.75 5.82 17.26
CA GLU A 119 16.52 7.04 17.46
C GLU A 119 17.31 6.97 18.77
N ASN A 120 16.69 6.52 19.86
CA ASN A 120 17.35 6.34 21.15
C ASN A 120 18.54 5.36 21.04
N VAL A 121 18.33 4.19 20.43
CA VAL A 121 19.41 3.21 20.19
C VAL A 121 20.53 3.79 19.33
N SER A 122 20.18 4.57 18.31
CA SER A 122 21.16 5.21 17.43
C SER A 122 21.99 6.26 18.16
N GLN A 123 21.36 7.08 19.01
CA GLN A 123 22.03 8.08 19.83
C GLN A 123 22.97 7.45 20.86
N GLU A 124 22.52 6.42 21.58
CA GLU A 124 23.35 5.70 22.57
C GLU A 124 24.61 5.12 21.93
N ARG A 125 24.48 4.51 20.74
CA ARG A 125 25.63 3.98 20.00
C ARG A 125 26.60 5.08 19.61
N LEU A 126 26.12 6.19 19.08
CA LEU A 126 26.98 7.32 18.69
C LEU A 126 27.75 7.91 19.88
N ILE A 127 27.13 7.94 21.07
CA ILE A 127 27.77 8.42 22.31
C ILE A 127 28.79 7.41 22.85
N THR A 128 28.53 6.10 22.73
CA THR A 128 29.43 5.05 23.24
C THR A 128 30.74 4.91 22.44
N PHE A 129 30.80 5.46 21.23
CA PHE A 129 32.02 5.55 20.40
C PHE A 129 32.86 6.82 20.63
N LEU A 130 32.46 7.69 21.58
CA LEU A 130 33.22 8.86 22.04
C LEU A 130 33.74 8.64 23.46
#